data_AF-A0A1B9HZV1-F1
#
_entry.id   AF-A0A1B9HZV1-F1
#
_cell.length_a   1.000
_cell.length_b   1.000
_cell.length_c   1.000
_cell.angle_alpha   90.00
_cell.angle_beta   90.00
_cell.angle_gamma   90.00
#
_symmetry.space_group_name_H-M   'P 1'
#
loop_
_entity.id
_entity.type
_entity.pdbx_description
1 polymer ?
#
loop_
_entity_poly.entity_id
_entity_poly.type
_entity_poly.pdbx_seq_one_letter_code
_entity_poly.pdbx_strand_id
1 'polypeptide(L)'
;MIILVTIYLLINSVTAYTFIGCTDTFSFKPQASDPKGYYAGGDSAGCAAYCSTLHTPYFYNQYNTGICYCSNVSPKASQFTYGASELAGCEGDSYEIYALNDPVSSLSFQGCYTGVVASLHPGGQYPTIESCLNACSTGKSIMFSPNPETGSFDCNCDTKASIDTTGNSATTCGQYTWFTYLKQQTKKRVEGKRRLDKQLILDVNDDVENEDCEEEQTIHVVEEVTYVYVEEDCKDLVGKPIEEDEPRIIALQF
;
A
#
# COMPACT_ATOMS: atom_id res chain seq x y z
N MET A 1 -8.60 -32.08 35.03
CA MET A 1 -9.23 -30.75 34.93
C MET A 1 -8.33 -29.92 34.03
N ILE A 2 -8.60 -29.89 32.73
CA ILE A 2 -7.77 -29.22 31.72
C ILE A 2 -8.46 -27.88 31.42
N ILE A 3 -7.82 -26.78 31.79
CA ILE A 3 -8.29 -25.42 31.49
C ILE A 3 -7.86 -25.11 30.05
N LEU A 4 -8.80 -25.22 29.12
CA LEU A 4 -8.68 -24.72 27.75
C LEU A 4 -8.67 -23.19 27.78
N VAL A 5 -7.47 -22.60 27.84
CA VAL A 5 -7.27 -21.16 27.67
C VAL A 5 -7.48 -20.83 26.19
N THR A 6 -8.70 -20.40 25.86
CA THR A 6 -9.03 -19.90 24.53
C THR A 6 -8.44 -18.51 24.38
N ILE A 7 -7.23 -18.40 23.84
CA ILE A 7 -6.61 -17.13 23.47
C ILE A 7 -7.41 -16.57 22.29
N TYR A 8 -8.39 -15.73 22.58
CA TYR A 8 -9.02 -14.86 21.58
C TYR A 8 -7.95 -13.85 21.12
N LEU A 9 -7.28 -14.17 20.02
CA LEU A 9 -6.54 -13.20 19.23
C LEU A 9 -7.57 -12.18 18.71
N LEU A 10 -7.72 -11.08 19.44
CA LEU A 10 -8.31 -9.84 18.92
C LEU A 10 -7.35 -9.33 17.85
N ILE A 11 -7.56 -9.80 16.62
CA ILE A 11 -6.94 -9.24 15.43
C ILE A 11 -7.57 -7.86 15.29
N ASN A 12 -6.94 -6.84 15.89
CA ASN A 12 -7.26 -5.45 15.61
C ASN A 12 -6.94 -5.22 14.13
N SER A 13 -7.96 -5.27 13.27
CA SER A 13 -7.85 -4.86 11.88
C SER A 13 -7.52 -3.37 11.89
N VAL A 14 -6.24 -3.04 11.65
CA VAL A 14 -5.85 -1.65 11.42
C VAL A 14 -6.43 -1.27 10.07
N THR A 15 -7.51 -0.49 10.09
CA THR A 15 -8.04 0.14 8.89
C THR A 15 -6.97 1.06 8.31
N ALA A 16 -6.43 0.72 7.15
CA ALA A 16 -5.53 1.63 6.42
C ALA A 16 -6.34 2.78 5.82
N TYR A 17 -5.84 4.00 5.98
CA TYR A 17 -6.43 5.18 5.35
C TYR A 17 -5.33 6.16 4.96
N THR A 18 -5.57 6.92 3.91
CA THR A 18 -4.60 7.86 3.34
C THR A 18 -5.18 9.25 3.28
N PHE A 19 -4.44 10.23 3.81
CA PHE A 19 -4.77 11.64 3.68
C PHE A 19 -4.68 12.06 2.22
N ILE A 20 -5.77 12.60 1.68
CA ILE A 20 -5.83 13.07 0.30
C ILE A 20 -5.90 14.59 0.17
N GLY A 21 -6.35 15.32 1.20
CA GLY A 21 -6.32 16.77 1.19
C GLY A 21 -7.20 17.42 2.26
N CYS A 22 -7.43 18.72 2.11
CA CYS A 22 -8.28 19.52 2.97
C CYS A 22 -9.49 20.05 2.21
N THR A 23 -10.62 20.19 2.90
CA THR A 23 -11.80 20.91 2.39
C THR A 23 -12.39 21.78 3.50
N ASP A 24 -12.91 22.96 3.16
CA ASP A 24 -13.58 23.81 4.14
C ASP A 24 -15.08 23.50 4.21
N THR A 25 -15.77 24.05 5.22
CA THR A 25 -17.21 23.83 5.42
C THR A 25 -18.06 24.36 4.24
N PHE A 26 -17.57 25.32 3.46
CA PHE A 26 -18.31 25.88 2.32
C PHE A 26 -18.21 25.00 1.08
N SER A 27 -17.07 24.36 0.90
CA SER A 27 -16.72 23.51 -0.23
C SER A 27 -17.14 22.06 0.01
N PHE A 28 -17.13 21.63 1.28
CA PHE A 28 -17.73 20.38 1.71
C PHE A 28 -19.25 20.48 1.64
N LYS A 29 -19.86 19.57 0.87
CA LYS A 29 -21.31 19.43 0.79
C LYS A 29 -21.65 17.95 1.02
N PRO A 30 -22.16 17.60 2.22
CA PRO A 30 -22.71 16.27 2.44
C PRO A 30 -23.72 15.96 1.35
N GLN A 31 -23.54 14.84 0.67
CA GLN A 31 -24.52 14.34 -0.27
C GLN A 31 -25.72 13.77 0.50
N ALA A 32 -26.89 13.72 -0.13
CA ALA A 32 -28.09 13.14 0.49
C ALA A 32 -27.89 11.66 0.89
N SER A 33 -26.99 10.97 0.21
CA SER A 33 -26.58 9.58 0.47
C SER A 33 -25.49 9.43 1.53
N ASP A 34 -24.84 10.53 1.94
CA ASP A 34 -23.73 10.45 2.90
C ASP A 34 -24.31 10.14 4.29
N PRO A 35 -23.81 9.08 4.96
CA PRO A 35 -24.14 8.84 6.35
C PRO A 35 -23.81 10.08 7.18
N LYS A 36 -24.83 10.67 7.78
CA LYS A 36 -24.64 11.78 8.72
C LYS A 36 -24.06 11.21 10.00
N GLY A 37 -22.81 11.56 10.32
CA GLY A 37 -22.07 10.98 11.43
C GLY A 37 -21.56 12.05 12.39
N TYR A 38 -21.97 11.93 13.65
CA TYR A 38 -21.17 12.39 14.77
C TYR A 38 -20.56 11.12 15.37
N TYR A 39 -19.24 10.98 15.29
CA TYR A 39 -18.53 9.88 15.93
C TYR A 39 -17.92 10.39 17.24
N ALA A 40 -18.34 9.81 18.36
CA ALA A 40 -17.81 10.13 19.68
C ALA A 40 -16.45 9.42 19.88
N GLY A 41 -15.40 9.97 19.28
CA GLY A 41 -14.03 9.44 19.40
C GLY A 41 -12.91 10.25 18.70
N GLY A 42 -13.21 11.43 18.18
CA GLY A 42 -12.30 12.60 18.12
C GLY A 42 -11.18 12.63 17.08
N ASP A 43 -10.70 11.50 16.57
CA ASP A 43 -9.55 11.46 15.66
C ASP A 43 -9.85 10.74 14.32
N SER A 44 -8.92 10.89 13.38
CA SER A 44 -9.03 10.31 12.03
C SER A 44 -9.08 8.77 12.07
N ALA A 45 -8.51 8.12 13.09
CA ALA A 45 -8.53 6.67 13.24
C ALA A 45 -9.92 6.16 13.65
N GLY A 46 -10.57 6.85 14.59
CA GLY A 46 -11.94 6.58 14.99
C GLY A 46 -12.93 6.80 13.84
N CYS A 47 -12.77 7.90 13.11
CA CYS A 47 -13.57 8.17 11.92
C CYS A 47 -13.36 7.10 10.81
N ALA A 48 -12.11 6.68 10.58
CA ALA A 48 -11.78 5.59 9.67
C ALA A 48 -12.46 4.27 10.06
N ALA A 49 -12.41 3.89 11.34
CA ALA A 49 -13.05 2.67 11.84
C ALA A 49 -14.58 2.72 11.64
N TYR A 50 -15.21 3.85 11.98
CA TYR A 50 -16.65 4.05 11.79
C TYR A 50 -17.05 3.95 10.31
N CYS A 51 -16.40 4.72 9.44
CA CYS A 51 -16.73 4.74 8.01
C CYS A 51 -16.43 3.40 7.30
N SER A 52 -15.47 2.61 7.82
CA SER A 52 -15.23 1.24 7.35
C SER A 52 -16.43 0.31 7.59
N THR A 53 -17.13 0.45 8.72
CA THR A 53 -18.33 -0.36 9.01
C THR A 53 -19.50 -0.04 8.07
N LEU A 54 -19.49 1.15 7.48
CA LEU A 54 -20.48 1.59 6.50
C LEU A 54 -20.05 1.32 5.06
N HIS A 55 -18.87 0.71 4.86
CA HIS A 55 -18.29 0.37 3.56
C HIS A 55 -18.14 1.58 2.61
N THR A 56 -17.86 2.75 3.18
CA THR A 56 -17.64 3.97 2.38
C THR A 56 -16.15 4.14 2.03
N PRO A 57 -15.81 4.44 0.76
CA PRO A 57 -14.43 4.67 0.30
C PRO A 57 -13.77 5.95 0.85
N TYR A 58 -14.55 6.92 1.30
CA TYR A 58 -14.05 8.23 1.75
C TYR A 58 -14.61 8.62 3.11
N PHE A 59 -13.83 9.40 3.85
CA PHE A 59 -14.34 10.13 5.00
C PHE A 59 -13.73 11.53 5.12
N TYR A 60 -14.47 12.39 5.81
CA TYR A 60 -14.14 13.76 6.12
C TYR A 60 -14.11 13.93 7.63
N ASN A 61 -12.94 14.20 8.19
CA ASN A 61 -12.74 14.34 9.63
C ASN A 61 -12.43 15.80 9.98
N GLN A 62 -13.20 16.39 10.90
CA GLN A 62 -12.88 17.69 11.47
C GLN A 62 -12.18 17.48 12.82
N TYR A 63 -10.85 17.60 12.83
CA TYR A 63 -10.00 17.28 13.97
C TYR A 63 -10.44 17.96 15.29
N ASN A 64 -10.82 19.24 15.25
CA ASN A 64 -11.15 20.01 16.45
C ASN A 64 -12.49 19.65 17.10
N THR A 65 -13.44 19.13 16.32
CA THR A 65 -14.80 18.85 16.78
C THR A 65 -15.12 17.36 16.85
N GLY A 66 -14.29 16.52 16.22
CA GLY A 66 -14.55 15.09 16.03
C GLY A 66 -15.73 14.80 15.10
N ILE A 67 -16.19 15.78 14.31
CA ILE A 67 -17.26 15.57 13.33
C ILE A 67 -16.69 14.73 12.18
N CYS A 68 -17.42 13.67 11.81
CA CYS A 68 -16.97 12.65 10.87
C CYS A 68 -18.06 12.36 9.86
N TYR A 69 -17.82 12.67 8.58
CA TYR A 69 -18.74 12.29 7.50
C TYR A 69 -18.13 11.20 6.64
N CYS A 70 -18.91 10.17 6.36
CA CYS A 70 -18.53 9.10 5.45
C CYS A 70 -19.13 9.38 4.07
N SER A 71 -18.45 9.03 2.97
CA SER A 71 -18.99 9.23 1.63
C SER A 71 -18.63 8.12 0.65
N ASN A 72 -19.60 7.81 -0.22
CA ASN A 72 -19.43 6.93 -1.38
C ASN A 72 -19.01 7.66 -2.66
N VAL A 73 -18.81 8.98 -2.58
CA VAL A 73 -18.50 9.82 -3.72
C VAL A 73 -17.06 10.31 -3.62
N SER A 74 -16.32 10.19 -4.72
CA SER A 74 -14.97 10.74 -4.83
C SER A 74 -14.97 12.25 -4.60
N PRO A 75 -14.03 12.80 -3.81
CA PRO A 75 -13.87 14.23 -3.63
C PRO A 75 -13.59 14.91 -4.97
N LYS A 76 -14.31 16.00 -5.24
CA LYS A 76 -14.11 16.80 -6.46
C LYS A 76 -12.94 17.75 -6.28
N ALA A 77 -12.21 18.06 -7.35
CA ALA A 77 -11.09 19.02 -7.30
C ALA A 77 -11.51 20.40 -6.74
N SER A 78 -12.74 20.83 -7.01
CA SER A 78 -13.30 22.08 -6.48
C SER A 78 -13.54 22.09 -4.97
N GLN A 79 -13.44 20.94 -4.30
CA GLN A 79 -13.61 20.85 -2.85
C GLN A 79 -12.31 21.09 -2.09
N PHE A 80 -11.17 20.99 -2.77
CA PHE A 80 -9.87 21.12 -2.13
C PHE A 80 -9.62 22.56 -1.72
N THR A 81 -9.13 22.76 -0.50
CA THR A 81 -8.71 24.05 0.03
C THR A 81 -7.28 23.96 0.56
N TYR A 82 -6.69 25.10 0.92
CA TYR A 82 -5.35 25.13 1.50
C TYR A 82 -5.37 24.61 2.94
N GLY A 83 -4.46 23.68 3.22
CA GLY A 83 -4.16 23.14 4.54
C GLY A 83 -3.12 23.99 5.28
N ALA A 84 -2.81 23.55 6.49
CA ALA A 84 -1.99 24.27 7.46
C ALA A 84 -0.48 24.18 7.17
N SER A 85 -0.07 23.11 6.49
CA SER A 85 1.35 22.79 6.32
C SER A 85 1.60 21.93 5.08
N GLU A 86 2.87 21.69 4.81
CA GLU A 86 3.37 20.79 3.75
C GLU A 86 3.26 19.30 4.11
N LEU A 87 3.10 18.97 5.40
CA LEU A 87 3.16 17.60 5.95
C LEU A 87 1.79 17.06 6.38
N ALA A 88 0.73 17.50 5.71
CA ALA A 88 -0.68 17.26 6.05
C ALA A 88 -1.17 18.10 7.24
N GLY A 89 -2.50 18.08 7.43
CA GLY A 89 -3.21 18.86 8.44
C GLY A 89 -3.97 20.02 7.83
N CYS A 90 -5.22 20.17 8.24
CA CYS A 90 -6.10 21.25 7.82
C CYS A 90 -6.20 22.31 8.93
N GLU A 91 -6.30 23.58 8.52
CA GLU A 91 -6.37 24.70 9.46
C GLU A 91 -7.80 24.96 9.95
N GLY A 92 -7.94 25.33 11.23
CA GLY A 92 -9.18 25.82 11.83
C GLY A 92 -10.34 24.81 11.78
N ASP A 93 -11.44 25.23 11.14
CA ASP A 93 -12.68 24.45 11.02
C ASP A 93 -12.74 23.63 9.72
N SER A 94 -11.61 23.42 9.06
CA SER A 94 -11.55 22.61 7.85
C SER A 94 -11.63 21.11 8.16
N TYR A 95 -12.13 20.35 7.19
CA TYR A 95 -12.15 18.90 7.20
C TYR A 95 -10.94 18.33 6.48
N GLU A 96 -10.31 17.35 7.10
CA GLU A 96 -9.35 16.46 6.48
C GLU A 96 -10.10 15.41 5.65
N ILE A 97 -9.67 15.24 4.40
CA ILE A 97 -10.23 14.26 3.48
C ILE A 97 -9.32 13.04 3.47
N TYR A 98 -9.91 11.87 3.68
CA TYR A 98 -9.20 10.60 3.69
C TYR A 98 -9.87 9.58 2.76
N ALA A 99 -9.05 8.72 2.18
CA ALA A 99 -9.50 7.54 1.44
C ALA A 99 -9.25 6.27 2.25
N LEU A 100 -10.26 5.39 2.30
CA LEU A 100 -10.26 4.11 3.02
C LEU A 100 -10.03 2.91 2.12
N ASN A 101 -10.35 3.05 0.83
CA ASN A 101 -10.30 1.94 -0.11
C ASN A 101 -9.06 1.99 -0.99
N ASP A 102 -8.60 0.79 -1.36
CA ASP A 102 -7.54 0.63 -2.35
C ASP A 102 -8.01 1.14 -3.71
N PRO A 103 -7.08 1.66 -4.55
CA PRO A 103 -5.63 1.69 -4.34
C PRO A 103 -5.16 2.84 -3.44
N VAL A 104 -6.04 3.77 -3.06
CA VAL A 104 -5.64 5.03 -2.42
C VAL A 104 -5.14 4.80 -0.98
N SER A 105 -5.78 3.91 -0.22
CA SER A 105 -5.38 3.54 1.15
C SER A 105 -3.99 2.89 1.25
N SER A 106 -3.46 2.37 0.13
CA SER A 106 -2.11 1.79 0.06
C SER A 106 -0.99 2.83 -0.16
N LEU A 107 -1.36 4.10 -0.26
CA LEU A 107 -0.44 5.19 -0.57
C LEU A 107 0.07 5.85 0.72
N SER A 108 1.38 6.08 0.78
CA SER A 108 2.03 6.86 1.82
C SER A 108 2.23 8.28 1.33
N PHE A 109 1.49 9.23 1.92
CA PHE A 109 1.67 10.66 1.65
C PHE A 109 3.10 11.10 1.96
N GLN A 110 3.71 11.90 1.10
CA GLN A 110 5.09 12.40 1.26
C GLN A 110 5.16 13.92 1.46
N GLY A 111 4.08 14.64 1.17
CA GLY A 111 4.01 16.09 1.28
C GLY A 111 3.48 16.77 0.03
N CYS A 112 3.45 18.10 0.07
CA CYS A 112 3.02 18.94 -1.04
C CYS A 112 4.15 19.78 -1.63
N TYR A 113 4.13 19.93 -2.95
CA TYR A 113 5.16 20.65 -3.68
C TYR A 113 4.56 21.61 -4.70
N THR A 114 5.28 22.71 -4.96
CA THR A 114 4.91 23.68 -6.00
C THR A 114 5.24 23.19 -7.40
N GLY A 115 6.13 22.20 -7.53
CA GLY A 115 6.49 21.57 -8.78
C GLY A 115 7.13 20.20 -8.56
N VAL A 116 6.78 19.25 -9.43
CA VAL A 116 7.27 17.87 -9.40
C VAL A 116 7.90 17.50 -10.73
N VAL A 117 8.85 16.57 -10.69
CA VAL A 117 9.39 15.91 -11.89
C VAL A 117 8.84 14.50 -11.93
N ALA A 118 8.31 14.12 -13.09
CA ALA A 118 7.78 12.80 -13.34
C ALA A 118 8.20 12.31 -14.72
N SER A 119 8.56 11.03 -14.81
CA SER A 119 8.83 10.37 -16.09
C SER A 119 7.56 10.13 -16.92
N LEU A 120 6.40 10.04 -16.28
CA LEU A 120 5.11 9.87 -16.94
C LEU A 120 4.11 10.94 -16.53
N HIS A 121 3.63 11.67 -17.52
CA HIS A 121 2.44 12.50 -17.43
C HIS A 121 1.39 11.85 -18.34
N PRO A 122 0.40 11.10 -17.81
CA PRO A 122 -0.58 10.37 -18.60
C PRO A 122 -1.38 11.25 -19.58
N GLY A 123 -1.38 12.56 -19.37
CA GLY A 123 -2.10 13.52 -20.21
C GLY A 123 -3.57 13.58 -19.82
N GLY A 124 -4.22 14.69 -20.18
CA GLY A 124 -5.64 14.92 -19.90
C GLY A 124 -5.93 15.48 -18.51
N GLN A 125 -7.22 15.77 -18.31
CA GLN A 125 -7.79 16.27 -17.07
C GLN A 125 -8.69 15.18 -16.48
N TYR A 126 -8.38 14.72 -15.27
CA TYR A 126 -9.06 13.60 -14.65
C TYR A 126 -10.21 14.09 -13.76
N PRO A 127 -11.46 13.60 -13.91
CA PRO A 127 -12.58 14.09 -13.11
C PRO A 127 -12.55 13.59 -11.65
N THR A 128 -11.77 12.54 -11.35
CA THR A 128 -11.70 11.90 -10.03
C THR A 128 -10.27 11.47 -9.70
N ILE A 129 -9.96 11.37 -8.40
CA ILE A 129 -8.64 10.91 -7.93
C ILE A 129 -8.40 9.46 -8.36
N GLU A 130 -9.42 8.61 -8.34
CA GLU A 130 -9.30 7.20 -8.74
C GLU A 130 -8.93 7.07 -10.20
N SER A 131 -9.50 7.90 -11.08
CA SER A 131 -9.11 7.94 -12.48
C SER A 131 -7.65 8.37 -12.67
N CYS A 132 -7.17 9.30 -11.83
CA CYS A 132 -5.76 9.70 -11.78
C CYS A 132 -4.84 8.55 -11.35
N LEU A 133 -5.20 7.87 -10.26
CA LEU A 133 -4.42 6.75 -9.71
C LEU A 133 -4.38 5.55 -10.65
N ASN A 134 -5.48 5.29 -11.36
CA ASN A 134 -5.57 4.22 -12.36
C ASN A 134 -4.67 4.50 -13.57
N ALA A 135 -4.61 5.75 -14.03
CA ALA A 135 -3.66 6.18 -15.06
C ALA A 135 -2.20 6.00 -14.62
N CYS A 136 -1.95 6.09 -13.31
CA CYS A 136 -0.65 5.87 -12.68
C CYS A 136 -0.49 4.48 -12.03
N SER A 137 -1.25 3.48 -12.49
CA SER A 137 -1.26 2.13 -11.91
C SER A 137 0.11 1.42 -11.94
N THR A 138 0.99 1.74 -12.89
CA THR A 138 2.35 1.17 -12.99
C THR A 138 3.42 1.97 -12.25
N GLY A 139 3.14 3.22 -11.86
CA GLY A 139 4.07 4.07 -11.12
C GLY A 139 4.30 3.60 -9.69
N LYS A 140 5.47 3.86 -9.12
CA LYS A 140 5.77 3.65 -7.69
C LYS A 140 5.58 4.93 -6.88
N SER A 141 5.70 6.08 -7.51
CA SER A 141 5.25 7.36 -6.98
C SER A 141 4.07 7.89 -7.80
N ILE A 142 3.15 8.56 -7.13
CA ILE A 142 2.01 9.21 -7.75
C ILE A 142 1.89 10.62 -7.18
N MET A 143 1.64 11.58 -8.06
CA MET A 143 1.48 12.97 -7.74
C MET A 143 0.22 13.46 -8.43
N PHE A 144 -0.66 14.18 -7.70
CA PHE A 144 -1.81 14.82 -8.32
C PHE A 144 -1.94 16.27 -7.86
N SER A 145 -2.48 17.11 -8.72
CA SER A 145 -2.78 18.52 -8.42
C SER A 145 -4.26 18.80 -8.71
N PRO A 146 -5.05 19.20 -7.70
CA PRO A 146 -6.45 19.59 -7.93
C PRO A 146 -6.51 20.96 -8.59
N ASN A 147 -7.23 21.05 -9.71
CA ASN A 147 -7.56 22.29 -10.39
C ASN A 147 -9.05 22.62 -10.18
N PRO A 148 -9.39 23.56 -9.27
CA PRO A 148 -10.76 23.92 -8.96
C PRO A 148 -11.47 24.67 -10.10
N GLU A 149 -10.73 25.37 -10.98
CA GLU A 149 -11.30 26.10 -12.12
C GLU A 149 -11.86 25.15 -13.18
N THR A 150 -11.14 24.07 -13.46
CA THR A 150 -11.57 23.07 -14.45
C THR A 150 -12.34 21.91 -13.84
N GLY A 151 -12.36 21.81 -12.50
CA GLY A 151 -13.02 20.73 -11.77
C GLY A 151 -12.35 19.37 -12.00
N SER A 152 -11.04 19.37 -12.26
CA SER A 152 -10.28 18.18 -12.62
C SER A 152 -8.96 18.07 -11.86
N PHE A 153 -8.35 16.89 -11.92
CA PHE A 153 -7.05 16.57 -11.36
C PHE A 153 -6.04 16.45 -12.49
N ASP A 154 -4.89 17.10 -12.31
CA ASP A 154 -3.69 16.84 -13.09
C ASP A 154 -2.86 15.76 -12.40
N CYS A 155 -2.22 14.90 -13.17
CA CYS A 155 -1.69 13.63 -12.71
C CYS A 155 -0.30 13.37 -13.27
N ASN A 156 0.61 13.01 -12.38
CA ASN A 156 1.99 12.67 -12.68
C ASN A 156 2.36 11.41 -11.92
N CYS A 157 3.20 10.56 -12.52
CA CYS A 157 3.73 9.39 -11.86
C CYS A 157 5.14 9.07 -12.31
N ASP A 158 5.88 8.41 -11.42
CA ASP A 158 7.21 7.91 -11.72
C ASP A 158 7.32 6.41 -11.40
N THR A 159 8.16 5.72 -12.15
CA THR A 159 8.53 4.32 -11.86
C THR A 159 9.49 4.20 -10.67
N LYS A 160 10.10 5.31 -10.24
CA LYS A 160 10.94 5.41 -9.04
C LYS A 160 10.08 5.43 -7.77
N ALA A 161 10.61 4.85 -6.70
CA ALA A 161 10.01 4.91 -5.36
C ALA A 161 10.54 6.14 -4.59
N SER A 162 10.58 7.30 -5.24
CA SER A 162 11.02 8.58 -4.70
C SER A 162 10.24 9.72 -5.36
N ILE A 163 10.20 10.87 -4.70
CA ILE A 163 9.64 12.11 -5.26
C ILE A 163 10.79 12.99 -5.71
N ASP A 164 10.89 13.23 -7.02
CA ASP A 164 11.81 14.20 -7.59
C ASP A 164 11.05 15.54 -7.75
N THR A 165 11.65 16.66 -7.33
CA THR A 165 10.99 17.97 -7.34
C THR A 165 11.79 19.00 -8.15
N THR A 166 11.08 19.91 -8.80
CA THR A 166 11.65 21.12 -9.43
C THR A 166 11.32 22.39 -8.65
N GLY A 167 10.30 22.31 -7.79
CA GLY A 167 9.92 23.40 -6.89
C GLY A 167 10.38 23.15 -5.46
N ASN A 168 10.26 24.19 -4.65
CA ASN A 168 10.38 24.07 -3.21
C ASN A 168 9.16 23.33 -2.65
N SER A 169 9.32 22.74 -1.47
CA SER A 169 8.19 22.29 -0.66
C SER A 169 7.17 23.42 -0.54
N ALA A 170 5.90 23.10 -0.76
CA ALA A 170 4.84 24.09 -0.69
C ALA A 170 4.58 24.40 0.78
N THR A 171 4.54 25.68 1.16
CA THR A 171 4.25 26.06 2.56
C THR A 171 2.88 25.59 3.03
N THR A 172 1.96 25.33 2.11
CA THR A 172 0.63 24.76 2.34
C THR A 172 0.26 23.74 1.28
N CYS A 173 -0.45 22.68 1.68
CA CYS A 173 -1.09 21.72 0.78
C CYS A 173 -2.45 22.23 0.31
N GLY A 174 -2.69 22.42 -0.98
CA GLY A 174 -4.01 22.86 -1.44
C GLY A 174 -4.18 22.94 -2.94
N GLN A 175 -5.05 23.85 -3.37
CA GLN A 175 -5.34 24.11 -4.78
C GLN A 175 -4.05 24.42 -5.55
N TYR A 176 -3.91 23.84 -6.74
CA TYR A 176 -2.76 24.00 -7.63
C TYR A 176 -1.41 23.47 -7.11
N THR A 177 -1.38 22.85 -5.93
CA THR A 177 -0.17 22.18 -5.40
C THR A 177 -0.19 20.70 -5.71
N TRP A 178 1.00 20.11 -5.84
CA TRP A 178 1.16 18.68 -6.08
C TRP A 178 1.15 17.91 -4.76
N PHE A 179 0.10 17.13 -4.53
CA PHE A 179 0.04 16.13 -3.47
C PHE A 179 0.82 14.90 -3.93
N THR A 180 1.78 14.44 -3.13
CA THR A 180 2.70 13.39 -3.54
C THR A 180 2.62 12.17 -2.64
N TYR A 181 2.71 11.00 -3.27
CA TYR A 181 2.51 9.71 -2.63
C TYR A 181 3.53 8.70 -3.13
N LEU A 182 3.96 7.82 -2.23
CA LEU A 182 4.64 6.58 -2.59
C LEU A 182 3.68 5.42 -2.40
N LYS A 183 3.64 4.50 -3.36
CA LYS A 183 3.00 3.20 -3.13
C LYS A 183 3.77 2.51 -2.02
N GLN A 184 3.08 2.14 -0.94
CA GLN A 184 3.69 1.30 0.06
C GLN A 184 4.11 0.01 -0.65
N GLN A 185 5.42 -0.25 -0.67
CA GLN A 185 5.89 -1.57 -1.01
C GLN A 185 5.24 -2.47 0.04
N THR A 186 4.30 -3.32 -0.36
CA THR A 186 3.91 -4.45 0.49
C THR A 186 5.22 -5.08 0.88
N LYS A 187 5.66 -4.92 2.13
CA LYS A 187 6.84 -5.63 2.62
C LYS A 187 6.46 -7.07 2.41
N LYS A 188 6.94 -7.68 1.32
CA LYS A 188 6.79 -9.11 1.09
C LYS A 188 7.38 -9.70 2.36
N ARG A 189 6.52 -10.23 3.20
CA ARG A 189 6.88 -10.81 4.48
C ARG A 189 7.85 -11.92 4.11
N VAL A 190 9.16 -11.67 4.22
CA VAL A 190 10.18 -12.72 4.07
C VAL A 190 10.18 -13.51 5.38
N GLU A 191 9.00 -13.98 5.81
CA GLU A 191 8.85 -14.97 6.87
C GLU A 191 8.70 -16.32 6.17
N GLY A 192 9.79 -17.07 6.13
CA GLY A 192 9.75 -18.46 5.67
C GLY A 192 11.09 -19.01 5.25
N LYS A 193 11.95 -18.23 4.57
CA LYS A 193 13.17 -18.82 3.97
C LYS A 193 14.41 -18.80 4.86
N ARG A 194 14.54 -17.85 5.79
CA ARG A 194 15.73 -17.74 6.67
C ARG A 194 15.76 -18.71 7.86
N ARG A 195 14.69 -19.47 8.12
CA ARG A 195 14.67 -20.47 9.20
C ARG A 195 15.02 -21.88 8.75
N LEU A 196 14.84 -22.23 7.46
CA LEU A 196 15.28 -23.53 6.95
C LEU A 196 16.81 -23.59 6.72
N ASP A 197 17.42 -22.51 6.21
CA ASP A 197 18.87 -22.53 5.92
C ASP A 197 19.77 -22.57 7.18
N LYS A 198 19.18 -22.39 8.38
CA LYS A 198 19.89 -22.53 9.66
C LYS A 198 19.65 -23.85 10.37
N GLN A 199 18.69 -24.66 9.94
CA GLN A 199 18.45 -25.99 10.51
C GLN A 199 19.13 -27.12 9.73
N LEU A 200 19.63 -26.86 8.51
CA LEU A 200 20.31 -27.88 7.71
C LEU A 200 21.85 -27.96 7.92
N ILE A 201 22.42 -27.26 8.93
CA ILE A 201 23.87 -27.25 9.22
C ILE A 201 24.14 -27.69 10.67
N LEU A 202 23.40 -28.67 11.16
CA LEU A 202 23.66 -29.33 12.45
C LEU A 202 23.29 -30.82 12.34
N ASP A 203 23.91 -31.54 11.42
CA ASP A 203 23.94 -33.03 11.44
C ASP A 203 25.20 -33.61 10.75
N VAL A 204 26.26 -32.81 10.59
CA VAL A 204 27.54 -33.32 10.08
C VAL A 204 28.64 -32.81 11.00
N ASN A 205 28.73 -33.44 12.16
CA ASN A 205 29.94 -33.66 12.95
C ASN A 205 29.45 -34.16 14.31
N ASP A 206 29.34 -35.48 14.46
CA ASP A 206 29.95 -36.18 15.58
C ASP A 206 29.99 -37.69 15.23
N ASP A 207 31.11 -38.30 15.61
CA ASP A 207 31.34 -39.73 15.81
C ASP A 207 31.68 -40.62 14.60
N VAL A 208 32.95 -40.53 14.20
CA VAL A 208 33.71 -41.68 13.71
C VAL A 208 34.32 -42.39 14.92
N GLU A 209 33.69 -43.45 15.43
CA GLU A 209 34.37 -44.63 16.00
C GLU A 209 33.51 -45.89 15.78
N ASN A 210 34.19 -47.00 15.49
CA ASN A 210 33.69 -48.33 15.13
C ASN A 210 32.74 -48.93 16.18
N GLU A 211 31.73 -49.70 15.75
CA GLU A 211 31.61 -51.16 16.01
C GLU A 211 30.27 -51.73 15.52
N ASP A 212 30.26 -53.06 15.40
CA ASP A 212 29.36 -53.97 14.71
C ASP A 212 27.86 -53.96 15.12
N CYS A 213 27.03 -54.31 14.12
CA CYS A 213 25.80 -55.14 14.19
C CYS A 213 24.65 -54.74 15.16
N GLU A 214 23.52 -54.32 14.60
CA GLU A 214 22.23 -55.06 14.51
C GLU A 214 21.05 -54.10 14.24
N GLU A 215 20.08 -54.62 13.50
CA GLU A 215 18.85 -53.94 13.07
C GLU A 215 17.92 -53.64 14.26
N GLU A 216 17.39 -52.42 14.35
CA GLU A 216 16.01 -52.17 14.79
C GLU A 216 15.54 -50.76 14.38
N GLN A 217 14.72 -50.67 13.33
CA GLN A 217 13.99 -49.44 12.98
C GLN A 217 12.73 -49.34 13.85
N THR A 218 12.67 -48.36 14.75
CA THR A 218 11.42 -47.93 15.38
C THR A 218 10.97 -46.59 14.77
N ILE A 219 9.94 -46.66 13.93
CA ILE A 219 9.29 -45.50 13.34
C ILE A 219 8.26 -44.96 14.36
N HIS A 220 8.54 -43.79 14.93
CA HIS A 220 7.50 -43.00 15.60
C HIS A 220 6.84 -42.06 14.58
N VAL A 221 5.63 -42.42 14.15
CA VAL A 221 4.75 -41.56 13.36
C VAL A 221 4.08 -40.57 14.31
N VAL A 222 4.39 -39.28 14.16
CA VAL A 222 3.54 -38.17 14.63
C VAL A 222 2.99 -37.46 13.40
N GLU A 223 1.69 -37.20 13.45
CA GLU A 223 0.78 -36.85 12.36
C GLU A 223 1.23 -35.74 11.41
N GLU A 224 1.01 -36.03 10.12
CA GLU A 224 0.69 -35.13 9.00
C GLU A 224 1.70 -34.03 8.61
N VAL A 225 2.73 -34.42 7.86
CA VAL A 225 3.09 -33.70 6.62
C VAL A 225 3.45 -34.71 5.53
N THR A 226 2.62 -34.78 4.49
CA THR A 226 2.91 -35.53 3.27
C THR A 226 3.96 -34.76 2.47
N TYR A 227 5.19 -35.26 2.45
CA TYR A 227 6.23 -34.78 1.53
C TYR A 227 6.21 -35.64 0.26
N VAL A 228 6.07 -35.00 -0.88
CA VAL A 228 6.35 -35.61 -2.19
C VAL A 228 7.82 -35.35 -2.48
N TYR A 229 8.64 -36.39 -2.42
CA TYR A 229 10.00 -36.37 -2.94
C TYR A 229 9.99 -36.83 -4.40
N VAL A 230 10.67 -36.07 -5.26
CA VAL A 230 11.08 -36.50 -6.60
C VAL A 230 12.61 -36.41 -6.60
N GLU A 231 13.25 -37.54 -6.32
CA GLU A 231 14.61 -37.89 -6.78
C GLU A 231 14.41 -38.63 -8.12
N GLU A 232 15.29 -38.62 -9.12
CA GLU A 232 16.70 -38.26 -9.24
C GLU A 232 16.96 -38.14 -10.76
N ASP A 233 17.93 -37.33 -11.18
CA ASP A 233 19.04 -37.81 -12.02
C ASP A 233 19.97 -36.64 -12.36
N CYS A 234 20.99 -36.48 -11.51
CA CYS A 234 22.24 -35.86 -11.90
C CYS A 234 23.00 -36.83 -12.81
N LYS A 235 23.28 -36.39 -14.05
CA LYS A 235 24.49 -36.84 -14.76
C LYS A 235 25.38 -35.64 -15.04
N ASP A 236 26.47 -35.57 -14.28
CA ASP A 236 27.68 -34.85 -14.64
C ASP A 236 28.21 -35.36 -15.98
N LEU A 237 28.64 -34.47 -16.86
CA LEU A 237 29.85 -34.63 -17.67
C LEU A 237 30.33 -33.26 -18.22
N VAL A 238 31.33 -32.72 -17.52
CA VAL A 238 32.54 -32.01 -17.99
C VAL A 238 32.61 -31.61 -19.49
N GLY A 239 32.68 -30.29 -19.73
CA GLY A 239 33.75 -29.67 -20.53
C GLY A 239 33.52 -29.33 -22.02
N LYS A 240 33.31 -28.05 -22.33
CA LYS A 240 34.14 -27.17 -23.22
C LYS A 240 33.36 -25.91 -23.66
N PRO A 241 34.06 -24.79 -23.96
CA PRO A 241 33.44 -23.54 -24.38
C PRO A 241 33.28 -23.47 -25.91
N ILE A 242 32.11 -23.04 -26.39
CA ILE A 242 31.80 -22.68 -27.78
C ILE A 242 30.74 -21.57 -27.67
N GLU A 243 31.10 -20.31 -27.83
CA GLU A 243 31.10 -19.52 -29.08
C GLU A 243 29.76 -18.80 -29.29
N GLU A 244 29.87 -17.52 -29.64
CA GLU A 244 28.80 -16.54 -29.79
C GLU A 244 27.80 -16.94 -30.86
N ASP A 245 26.50 -16.71 -30.62
CA ASP A 245 25.54 -16.55 -31.71
C ASP A 245 24.39 -15.61 -31.33
N GLU A 246 24.09 -14.73 -32.26
CA GLU A 246 23.21 -13.55 -32.20
C GLU A 246 21.69 -13.85 -32.17
N PRO A 247 20.83 -12.85 -31.88
CA PRO A 247 19.43 -13.07 -31.47
C PRO A 247 18.46 -13.41 -32.62
N ARG A 248 17.47 -14.26 -32.33
CA ARG A 248 16.30 -14.49 -33.19
C ARG A 248 15.11 -13.61 -32.78
N ILE A 249 14.66 -12.81 -33.73
CA ILE A 249 13.40 -12.06 -33.73
C ILE A 249 12.24 -13.04 -33.96
N ILE A 250 11.21 -13.00 -33.11
CA ILE A 250 9.92 -13.65 -33.35
C ILE A 250 8.87 -12.53 -33.50
N ALA A 251 8.36 -12.37 -34.71
CA ALA A 251 7.17 -11.57 -34.99
C ALA A 251 5.92 -12.43 -34.72
N LEU A 252 5.01 -11.91 -33.90
CA LEU A 252 3.65 -12.45 -33.78
C LEU A 252 2.69 -11.41 -34.36
N GLN A 253 2.09 -11.75 -35.51
CA GLN A 253 0.86 -11.14 -36.01
C GLN A 253 -0.27 -12.11 -35.72
N PHE A 254 -1.27 -11.67 -34.96
CA PHE A 254 -2.70 -11.87 -35.22
C PHE A 254 -3.47 -10.77 -34.50
#